data_AF-A0A7X7C0Y0-F1
#
_entry.id   AF-A0A7X7C0Y0-F1
#
_cell.length_a   1.000
_cell.length_b   1.000
_cell.length_c   1.000
_cell.angle_alpha   90.00
_cell.angle_beta   90.00
_cell.angle_gamma   90.00
#
_symmetry.space_group_name_H-M   'P 1'
#
loop_
_entity.id
_entity.type
_entity.pdbx_description
1 polymer ?
#
loop_
_entity_poly.entity_id
_entity_poly.type
_entity_poly.pdbx_seq_one_letter_code
_entity_poly.pdbx_strand_id
1 'polypeptide(L)'
;MKRKHFLRMRSLLTLIMSVMAFGLYAQNITIKGTVTDDTGMTVIGATIIVESDASRGTVTDIDGNYELTNVASDANLVFSYVGYKTQVISVNGRSTIYVVMSSDTELLDEVVIVGFGTQKKVNLTGSVATIDNKMLESRPITSVSAGLAGLLPGVSVRQSSGLPGGDGGTIRIRGTGTLNQASPMVLIDGVEASLNDVQANDIANISVLKDAASSAIYGSKAANGVILITTKSGRSGKPVVSYMGDFGWQSPTKLPEYLGSYDYGVLFNEALANSGKAPKFTDNDLKLFRDGSSPYT
;
A
#
# COMPACT_ATOMS: atom_id res chain seq x y z
N MET A 1 -33.91 81.92 1.16
CA MET A 1 -32.59 81.33 0.82
C MET A 1 -32.09 80.22 1.76
N LYS A 2 -32.58 80.05 3.00
CA LYS A 2 -31.98 79.11 3.98
C LYS A 2 -32.25 77.59 3.76
N ARG A 3 -33.29 77.21 3.00
CA ARG A 3 -33.71 75.80 2.83
C ARG A 3 -32.87 75.00 1.80
N LYS A 4 -32.30 75.67 0.79
CA LYS A 4 -31.44 75.02 -0.24
C LYS A 4 -30.03 74.68 0.27
N HIS A 5 -29.50 75.45 1.24
CA HIS A 5 -28.22 75.14 1.88
C HIS A 5 -28.32 73.93 2.81
N PHE A 6 -29.46 73.75 3.49
CA PHE A 6 -29.67 72.61 4.39
C PHE A 6 -29.77 71.27 3.63
N LEU A 7 -30.39 71.27 2.45
CA LEU A 7 -30.45 70.08 1.58
C LEU A 7 -29.08 69.72 0.98
N ARG A 8 -28.30 70.73 0.56
CA ARG A 8 -26.93 70.52 0.05
C ARG A 8 -25.98 70.01 1.13
N MET A 9 -26.12 70.48 2.37
CA MET A 9 -25.33 70.02 3.52
C MET A 9 -25.64 68.56 3.89
N ARG A 10 -26.92 68.16 3.86
CA ARG A 10 -27.33 66.76 4.10
C ARG A 10 -26.81 65.82 3.02
N SER A 11 -26.86 66.23 1.75
CA SER A 11 -26.33 65.44 0.63
C SER A 11 -24.81 65.28 0.70
N LEU A 12 -24.08 66.28 1.21
CA LEU A 12 -22.63 66.22 1.41
C LEU A 12 -22.26 65.28 2.57
N LEU A 13 -23.01 65.31 3.66
CA LEU A 13 -22.83 64.42 4.82
C LEU A 13 -23.10 62.95 4.47
N THR A 14 -24.13 62.66 3.67
CA THR A 14 -24.39 61.29 3.20
C THR A 14 -23.33 60.78 2.21
N LEU A 15 -22.73 61.67 1.42
CA LEU A 15 -21.64 61.30 0.51
C LEU A 15 -20.35 60.98 1.28
N ILE A 16 -20.03 61.77 2.32
CA ILE A 16 -18.87 61.54 3.20
C ILE A 16 -19.03 60.23 3.99
N MET A 17 -20.25 59.92 4.44
CA MET A 17 -20.53 58.67 5.16
C MET A 17 -20.45 57.42 4.26
N SER A 18 -20.74 57.57 2.96
CA SER A 18 -20.60 56.49 1.97
C SER A 18 -19.13 56.20 1.62
N VAL A 19 -18.27 57.23 1.60
CA VAL A 19 -16.83 57.06 1.32
C VAL A 19 -16.08 56.40 2.50
N MET A 20 -16.56 56.56 3.74
CA MET A 20 -15.99 55.85 4.91
C MET A 20 -16.32 54.35 4.96
N ALA A 21 -17.30 53.88 4.19
CA ALA A 21 -17.69 52.46 4.19
C ALA A 21 -16.79 51.56 3.31
N PHE A 22 -15.89 52.14 2.49
CA PHE A 22 -15.04 51.40 1.55
C PHE A 22 -13.63 51.05 2.08
N GLY A 23 -13.40 51.19 3.40
CA GLY A 23 -12.07 51.05 4.01
C GLY A 23 -11.78 49.76 4.80
N LEU A 24 -12.64 48.73 4.75
CA LEU A 24 -12.35 47.44 5.40
C LEU A 24 -11.43 46.59 4.51
N TYR A 25 -10.16 46.98 4.39
CA TYR A 25 -9.13 46.03 3.98
C TYR A 25 -8.92 45.04 5.12
N ALA A 26 -9.17 43.76 4.86
CA ALA A 26 -8.73 42.69 5.75
C ALA A 26 -7.24 42.90 6.06
N GLN A 27 -6.90 43.06 7.35
CA GLN A 27 -5.53 43.28 7.77
C GLN A 27 -4.75 41.99 7.61
N ASN A 28 -4.09 41.87 6.47
CA ASN A 28 -3.14 40.80 6.23
C ASN A 28 -1.87 41.09 7.02
N ILE A 29 -1.45 40.13 7.84
CA ILE A 29 -0.31 40.25 8.75
C ILE A 29 0.81 39.29 8.35
N THR A 30 2.02 39.60 8.77
CA THR A 30 3.17 38.70 8.65
C THR A 30 3.29 37.90 9.94
N ILE A 31 3.35 36.58 9.78
CA ILE A 31 3.53 35.63 10.88
C ILE A 31 4.97 35.16 10.89
N LYS A 32 5.62 35.24 12.05
CA LYS A 32 6.94 34.66 12.28
C LYS A 32 6.86 33.62 13.40
N GLY A 33 7.83 32.72 13.45
CA GLY A 33 7.83 31.71 14.49
C GLY A 33 8.97 30.72 14.35
N THR A 34 8.99 29.77 15.28
CA THR A 34 9.94 28.65 15.29
C THR A 34 9.17 27.36 15.52
N VAL A 35 9.56 26.30 14.80
CA VAL A 35 9.02 24.95 14.95
C VAL A 35 10.07 24.08 15.60
N THR A 36 9.68 23.44 16.71
CA THR A 36 10.53 22.53 17.49
C THR A 36 9.83 21.19 17.68
N ASP A 37 10.56 20.13 18.01
CA ASP A 37 10.00 18.84 18.38
C ASP A 37 9.74 18.73 19.89
N ASP A 38 9.16 17.60 20.30
CA ASP A 38 8.91 17.25 21.71
C ASP A 38 10.18 17.10 22.57
N THR A 39 11.35 16.97 21.95
CA THR A 39 12.66 16.95 22.62
C THR A 39 13.30 18.34 22.73
N GLY A 40 12.70 19.35 22.09
CA GLY A 40 13.20 20.73 22.02
C GLY A 40 14.22 20.99 20.91
N MET A 41 14.44 20.04 20.00
CA MET A 41 15.26 20.25 18.81
C MET A 41 14.47 20.99 17.72
N THR A 42 15.16 21.75 16.88
CA THR A 42 14.53 22.51 15.78
C THR A 42 14.11 21.58 14.66
N VAL A 43 12.91 21.80 14.11
CA VAL A 43 12.39 21.00 12.99
C VAL A 43 12.72 21.72 11.68
N ILE A 44 13.71 21.19 10.95
CA ILE A 44 14.21 21.74 9.69
C ILE A 44 13.39 21.19 8.53
N GLY A 45 12.85 22.05 7.67
CA GLY A 45 12.09 21.65 6.49
C GLY A 45 10.60 21.34 6.76
N ALA A 46 10.05 21.73 7.90
CA ALA A 46 8.61 21.65 8.16
C ALA A 46 7.86 22.56 7.19
N THR A 47 6.74 22.07 6.64
CA THR A 47 5.87 22.81 5.73
C THR A 47 4.77 23.51 6.51
N ILE A 48 4.64 24.82 6.33
CA ILE A 48 3.56 25.64 6.90
C ILE A 48 2.71 26.18 5.75
N ILE A 49 1.41 25.93 5.75
CA ILE A 49 0.47 26.48 4.76
C ILE A 49 -0.73 27.16 5.42
N VAL A 50 -1.37 28.09 4.72
CA VAL A 50 -2.69 28.60 5.09
C VAL A 50 -3.75 27.55 4.74
N GLU A 51 -4.59 27.14 5.70
CA GLU A 51 -5.55 26.04 5.52
C GLU A 51 -6.51 26.26 4.33
N SER A 52 -6.92 27.52 4.11
CA SER A 52 -7.82 27.88 3.01
C SER A 52 -7.12 28.03 1.64
N ASP A 53 -5.79 28.07 1.61
CA ASP A 53 -5.01 28.29 0.39
C ASP A 53 -3.62 27.64 0.48
N ALA A 54 -3.53 26.41 -0.05
CA ALA A 54 -2.30 25.64 -0.08
C ALA A 54 -1.19 26.26 -0.96
N SER A 55 -1.50 27.22 -1.84
CA SER A 55 -0.48 27.94 -2.62
C SER A 55 0.31 28.93 -1.76
N ARG A 56 -0.21 29.24 -0.57
CA ARG A 56 0.36 30.17 0.38
C ARG A 56 0.98 29.42 1.55
N GLY A 57 2.25 29.12 1.39
CA GLY A 57 3.04 28.45 2.42
C GLY A 57 4.49 28.88 2.44
N THR A 58 5.19 28.41 3.46
CA THR A 58 6.61 28.58 3.67
C THR A 58 7.18 27.31 4.30
N VAL A 59 8.50 27.22 4.36
CA VAL A 59 9.22 26.07 4.94
C VAL A 59 10.17 26.59 6.02
N THR A 60 10.36 25.82 7.10
CA THR A 60 11.32 26.20 8.13
C THR A 60 12.77 26.14 7.65
N ASP A 61 13.59 27.07 8.13
CA ASP A 61 15.03 27.10 7.88
C ASP A 61 15.82 26.12 8.77
N ILE A 62 17.15 26.21 8.74
CA ILE A 62 18.07 25.34 9.51
C ILE A 62 17.95 25.53 11.03
N ASP A 63 17.48 26.70 11.46
CA ASP A 63 17.26 27.03 12.87
C ASP A 63 15.78 26.81 13.25
N GLY A 64 14.97 26.18 12.38
CA GLY A 64 13.56 25.91 12.59
C GLY A 64 12.65 27.13 12.48
N ASN A 65 13.17 28.28 12.05
CA ASN A 65 12.41 29.52 11.95
C ASN A 65 11.63 29.58 10.63
N TYR A 66 10.50 30.28 10.65
CA TYR A 66 9.70 30.54 9.46
C TYR A 66 9.14 31.96 9.45
N GLU A 67 8.90 32.46 8.25
CA GLU A 67 8.20 33.72 8.00
C GLU A 67 7.16 33.51 6.88
N LEU A 68 5.91 33.86 7.16
CA LEU A 68 4.80 33.77 6.24
C LEU A 68 4.08 35.11 6.16
N THR A 69 4.12 35.75 4.99
CA THR A 69 3.56 37.08 4.78
C THR A 69 2.12 37.04 4.29
N ASN A 70 1.42 38.17 4.43
CA ASN A 70 0.10 38.44 3.85
C ASN A 70 -1.05 37.58 4.42
N VAL A 71 -0.92 36.99 5.61
CA VAL A 71 -1.88 36.03 6.19
C VAL A 71 -3.07 36.77 6.81
N ALA A 72 -4.31 36.33 6.55
CA ALA A 72 -5.48 36.92 7.19
C ALA A 72 -5.43 36.69 8.71
N SER A 73 -5.86 37.68 9.50
CA SER A 73 -5.75 37.65 10.97
C SER A 73 -6.57 36.53 11.63
N ASP A 74 -7.59 36.01 10.95
CA ASP A 74 -8.46 34.92 11.37
C ASP A 74 -8.14 33.57 10.70
N ALA A 75 -7.06 33.50 9.91
CA ALA A 75 -6.68 32.28 9.20
C ALA A 75 -6.21 31.17 10.16
N ASN A 76 -6.26 29.93 9.67
CA ASN A 76 -5.62 28.78 10.28
C ASN A 76 -4.35 28.41 9.50
N LEU A 77 -3.29 28.09 10.24
CA LEU A 77 -2.04 27.59 9.70
C LEU A 77 -1.93 26.09 9.95
N VAL A 78 -1.57 25.35 8.91
CA VAL A 78 -1.35 23.90 8.98
C VAL A 78 0.16 23.65 8.94
N PHE A 79 0.67 23.01 9.99
CA PHE A 79 2.07 22.61 10.14
C PHE A 79 2.19 21.12 9.88
N SER A 80 3.05 20.73 8.95
CA SER A 80 3.26 19.34 8.57
C SER A 80 4.72 19.02 8.32
N TYR A 81 5.16 17.86 8.79
CA TYR A 81 6.51 17.36 8.56
C TYR A 81 6.50 15.83 8.63
N VAL A 82 7.37 15.18 7.87
CA VAL A 82 7.40 13.71 7.80
C VAL A 82 7.79 13.14 9.16
N GLY A 83 6.98 12.23 9.69
CA GLY A 83 7.20 11.62 11.01
C GLY A 83 6.61 12.41 12.19
N TYR A 84 5.81 13.45 11.93
CA TYR A 84 5.16 14.27 12.96
C TYR A 84 3.68 14.47 12.69
N LYS A 85 2.90 14.62 13.78
CA LYS A 85 1.46 14.84 13.66
C LYS A 85 1.20 16.22 13.06
N THR A 86 0.36 16.27 12.03
CA THR A 86 -0.10 17.52 11.43
C THR A 86 -0.87 18.33 12.48
N GLN A 87 -0.50 19.60 12.66
CA GLN A 87 -1.15 20.51 13.61
C GLN A 87 -1.78 21.70 12.90
N VAL A 88 -2.99 22.06 13.32
CA VAL A 88 -3.72 23.22 12.82
C VAL A 88 -3.80 24.26 13.94
N ILE A 89 -3.28 25.46 13.69
CA ILE A 89 -3.21 26.54 14.67
C ILE A 89 -3.87 27.79 14.10
N SER A 90 -4.86 28.31 14.80
CA SER A 90 -5.52 29.57 14.46
C SER A 90 -4.60 30.76 14.74
N VAL A 91 -4.51 31.69 13.80
CA VAL A 91 -3.66 32.89 13.91
C VAL A 91 -4.18 33.81 15.02
N ASN A 92 -5.49 34.06 15.07
CA ASN A 92 -6.15 34.93 16.06
C ASN A 92 -5.47 36.30 16.22
N GLY A 93 -5.03 36.89 15.12
CA GLY A 93 -4.34 38.19 15.08
C GLY A 93 -2.91 38.19 15.64
N ARG A 94 -2.35 37.03 16.01
CA ARG A 94 -0.96 36.94 16.52
C ARG A 94 0.03 37.06 15.38
N SER A 95 1.04 37.91 15.51
CA SER A 95 2.16 38.03 14.56
C SER A 95 3.29 37.03 14.82
N THR A 96 3.27 36.35 15.97
CA THR A 96 4.28 35.36 16.35
C THR A 96 3.63 34.09 16.89
N ILE A 97 4.00 32.94 16.34
CA ILE A 97 3.45 31.63 16.72
C ILE A 97 4.62 30.64 16.85
N TYR A 98 4.78 30.07 18.05
CA TYR A 98 5.75 29.00 18.29
C TYR A 98 5.00 27.66 18.31
N VAL A 99 5.57 26.65 17.65
CA VAL A 99 4.94 25.34 17.50
C VAL A 99 5.88 24.25 17.98
N VAL A 100 5.34 23.36 18.82
CA VAL A 100 6.00 22.12 19.22
C VAL A 100 5.31 20.99 18.47
N MET A 101 5.98 20.41 17.49
CA MET A 101 5.51 19.25 16.75
C MET A 101 5.67 17.99 17.58
N SER A 102 4.56 17.35 17.92
CA SER A 102 4.58 16.02 18.52
C SER A 102 4.97 15.00 17.46
N SER A 103 5.92 14.13 17.80
CA SER A 103 6.29 12.98 16.98
C SER A 103 5.04 12.15 16.65
N ASP A 104 4.95 11.71 15.39
CA ASP A 104 3.89 10.79 14.97
C ASP A 104 4.31 9.36 15.32
N THR A 105 4.34 9.07 16.62
CA THR A 105 4.57 7.71 17.11
C THR A 105 3.39 6.78 16.83
N GLU A 106 2.32 7.26 16.20
CA GLU A 106 1.42 6.40 15.41
C GLU A 106 2.13 6.00 14.11
N LEU A 107 3.27 5.32 14.24
CA LEU A 107 3.57 4.19 13.38
C LEU A 107 2.30 3.33 13.43
N LEU A 108 1.53 3.38 12.33
CA LEU A 108 0.34 2.61 12.04
C LEU A 108 0.22 1.47 13.04
N ASP A 109 -0.69 1.58 14.02
CA ASP A 109 -1.01 0.46 14.89
C ASP A 109 -1.33 -0.69 13.94
N GLU A 110 -0.40 -1.63 13.81
CA GLU A 110 -0.57 -2.80 12.97
C GLU A 110 -1.62 -3.63 13.69
N VAL A 111 -2.87 -3.37 13.33
CA VAL A 111 -4.03 -4.00 13.94
C VAL A 111 -4.09 -5.39 13.37
N VAL A 112 -3.87 -6.37 14.24
CA VAL A 112 -4.17 -7.75 13.95
C VAL A 112 -5.64 -7.96 14.27
N ILE A 113 -6.40 -8.37 13.27
CA ILE A 113 -7.76 -8.86 13.50
C ILE A 113 -7.64 -10.31 13.93
N VAL A 114 -8.19 -10.61 15.11
CA VAL A 114 -8.28 -11.96 15.66
C VAL A 114 -9.71 -12.18 16.10
N GLY A 115 -10.37 -13.14 15.49
CA GLY A 115 -11.70 -13.67 15.81
C GLY A 115 -12.82 -12.64 15.71
N PHE A 116 -12.90 -11.79 16.73
CA PHE A 116 -13.99 -10.85 17.00
C PHE A 116 -13.51 -9.48 17.52
N GLY A 117 -12.23 -9.13 17.39
CA GLY A 117 -11.70 -7.83 17.83
C GLY A 117 -10.38 -7.41 17.20
N THR A 118 -10.07 -6.12 17.29
CA THR A 118 -8.82 -5.50 16.85
C THR A 118 -7.83 -5.46 18.03
N GLN A 119 -6.70 -6.15 17.93
CA GLN A 119 -5.65 -6.10 18.97
C GLN A 119 -4.36 -5.54 18.40
N LYS A 120 -3.68 -4.70 19.19
CA LYS A 120 -2.35 -4.19 18.85
C LYS A 120 -1.35 -5.35 18.86
N LYS A 121 -0.50 -5.42 17.83
CA LYS A 121 0.54 -6.45 17.68
C LYS A 121 1.40 -6.66 18.94
N VAL A 122 1.66 -5.59 19.70
CA VAL A 122 2.46 -5.61 20.94
C VAL A 122 1.81 -6.38 22.10
N ASN A 123 0.48 -6.57 22.06
CA ASN A 123 -0.27 -7.24 23.12
C ASN A 123 -0.58 -8.71 22.81
N LEU A 124 -0.15 -9.21 21.65
CA LEU A 124 -0.40 -10.59 21.26
C LEU A 124 0.67 -11.52 21.83
N THR A 125 0.24 -12.51 22.61
CA THR A 125 1.11 -13.52 23.21
C THR A 125 1.52 -14.64 22.24
N GLY A 126 0.96 -14.67 21.02
CA GLY A 126 1.20 -15.70 20.01
C GLY A 126 1.91 -15.18 18.75
N SER A 127 2.53 -16.08 17.99
CA SER A 127 3.20 -15.81 16.72
C SER A 127 2.17 -15.49 15.64
N VAL A 128 2.03 -14.19 15.39
CA VAL A 128 1.26 -13.64 14.29
C VAL A 128 2.18 -12.80 13.42
N ALA A 129 2.06 -12.98 12.11
CA ALA A 129 2.72 -12.10 11.17
C ALA A 129 1.70 -11.47 10.25
N THR A 130 1.83 -10.17 10.09
CA THR A 130 0.92 -9.36 9.30
C THR A 130 1.68 -8.75 8.13
N ILE A 131 0.97 -8.61 7.01
CA ILE A 131 1.44 -7.93 5.81
C ILE A 131 0.51 -6.76 5.56
N ASP A 132 1.12 -5.59 5.41
CA ASP A 132 0.45 -4.39 4.95
C ASP A 132 0.25 -4.42 3.45
N ASN A 133 -0.88 -3.86 3.01
CA ASN A 133 -1.25 -3.74 1.61
C ASN A 133 -0.16 -3.12 0.70
N LYS A 134 0.64 -2.16 1.19
CA LYS A 134 1.73 -1.54 0.42
C LYS A 134 2.76 -2.55 -0.12
N MET A 135 3.02 -3.61 0.64
CA MET A 135 3.95 -4.68 0.25
C MET A 135 3.37 -5.58 -0.86
N LEU A 136 2.05 -5.62 -0.98
CA LEU A 136 1.34 -6.37 -2.03
C LEU A 136 1.20 -5.51 -3.30
N GLU A 137 0.82 -4.25 -3.16
CA GLU A 137 0.65 -3.30 -4.29
C GLU A 137 1.95 -3.02 -5.04
N SER A 138 3.10 -3.08 -4.37
CA SER A 138 4.41 -2.91 -5.02
C SER A 138 4.82 -4.06 -5.95
N ARG A 139 4.03 -5.15 -6.00
CA ARG A 139 4.34 -6.34 -6.80
C ARG A 139 3.23 -6.57 -7.84
N PRO A 140 3.57 -6.80 -9.11
CA PRO A 140 2.59 -7.18 -10.12
C PRO A 140 2.20 -8.65 -9.92
N ILE A 141 1.31 -8.91 -8.96
CA ILE A 141 0.81 -10.25 -8.63
C ILE A 141 -0.61 -10.42 -9.15
N THR A 142 -0.85 -11.49 -9.89
CA THR A 142 -2.17 -11.89 -10.39
C THR A 142 -2.96 -12.72 -9.37
N SER A 143 -2.26 -13.31 -8.39
CA SER A 143 -2.85 -14.02 -7.26
C SER A 143 -2.21 -13.57 -5.95
N VAL A 144 -3.06 -13.35 -4.95
CA VAL A 144 -2.65 -13.03 -3.57
C VAL A 144 -1.75 -14.13 -2.99
N SER A 145 -2.05 -15.40 -3.30
CA SER A 145 -1.28 -16.55 -2.83
C SER A 145 0.19 -16.49 -3.26
N ALA A 146 0.47 -16.13 -4.51
CA ALA A 146 1.82 -15.95 -5.03
C ALA A 146 2.52 -14.74 -4.39
N GLY A 147 1.76 -13.68 -4.08
CA GLY A 147 2.27 -12.49 -3.40
C GLY A 147 2.77 -12.74 -1.99
N LEU A 148 2.16 -13.68 -1.26
CA LEU A 148 2.59 -14.05 0.10
C LEU A 148 3.96 -14.76 0.12
N ALA A 149 4.42 -15.27 -1.02
CA ALA A 149 5.70 -15.96 -1.12
C ALA A 149 6.85 -15.01 -0.75
N GLY A 150 7.64 -15.40 0.26
CA GLY A 150 8.81 -14.67 0.72
C GLY A 150 8.54 -13.47 1.62
N LEU A 151 7.26 -13.09 1.85
CA LEU A 151 6.92 -11.96 2.71
C LEU A 151 6.82 -12.35 4.20
N LEU A 152 6.51 -13.62 4.48
CA LEU A 152 6.30 -14.09 5.85
C LEU A 152 7.27 -15.21 6.23
N PRO A 153 7.99 -15.09 7.36
CA PRO A 153 8.83 -16.18 7.83
C PRO A 153 7.98 -17.38 8.23
N GLY A 154 8.38 -18.58 7.80
CA GLY A 154 7.65 -19.82 8.08
C GLY A 154 6.37 -20.01 7.26
N VAL A 155 6.11 -19.19 6.25
CA VAL A 155 5.05 -19.43 5.26
C VAL A 155 5.74 -19.82 3.96
N SER A 156 5.40 -20.99 3.43
CA SER A 156 5.88 -21.45 2.13
C SER A 156 4.73 -21.52 1.15
N VAL A 157 4.92 -20.96 -0.03
CA VAL A 157 3.97 -21.01 -1.14
C VAL A 157 4.61 -21.83 -2.24
N ARG A 158 3.89 -22.82 -2.75
CA ARG A 158 4.30 -23.61 -3.92
C ARG A 158 3.29 -23.43 -5.03
N GLN A 159 3.68 -22.69 -6.05
CA GLN A 159 2.92 -22.59 -7.29
C GLN A 159 3.20 -23.83 -8.15
N SER A 160 2.15 -24.57 -8.49
CA SER A 160 2.25 -25.78 -9.32
C SER A 160 2.03 -25.52 -10.80
N SER A 161 1.48 -24.35 -11.17
CA SER A 161 1.18 -23.98 -12.55
C SER A 161 1.39 -22.48 -12.77
N GLY A 162 1.86 -22.11 -13.96
CA GLY A 162 1.93 -20.73 -14.44
C GLY A 162 0.76 -20.34 -15.35
N LEU A 163 -0.33 -21.11 -15.34
CA LEU A 163 -1.53 -20.82 -16.13
C LEU A 163 -2.21 -19.57 -15.57
N PRO A 164 -2.57 -18.59 -16.42
CA PRO A 164 -3.40 -17.46 -15.99
C PRO A 164 -4.71 -17.95 -15.38
N GLY A 165 -5.03 -17.51 -14.15
CA GLY A 165 -6.20 -17.97 -13.39
C GLY A 165 -6.04 -19.32 -12.69
N GLY A 166 -4.92 -20.03 -12.94
CA GLY A 166 -4.49 -21.25 -12.26
C GLY A 166 -3.16 -21.07 -11.53
N ASP A 167 -2.80 -19.83 -11.23
CA ASP A 167 -1.58 -19.34 -10.60
C ASP A 167 -1.64 -19.40 -9.06
N GLY A 168 -2.76 -19.89 -8.52
CA GLY A 168 -2.94 -20.17 -7.11
C GLY A 168 -1.86 -21.11 -6.55
N GLY A 169 -1.04 -20.60 -5.63
CA GLY A 169 -0.04 -21.39 -4.92
C GLY A 169 -0.64 -22.16 -3.75
N THR A 170 -0.19 -23.40 -3.53
CA THR A 170 -0.50 -24.12 -2.29
C THR A 170 0.31 -23.52 -1.15
N ILE A 171 -0.38 -22.99 -0.13
CA ILE A 171 0.22 -22.37 1.04
C ILE A 171 0.39 -23.39 2.16
N ARG A 172 1.53 -23.34 2.84
CA ARG A 172 1.80 -24.10 4.06
C ARG A 172 2.42 -23.19 5.11
N ILE A 173 1.92 -23.27 6.34
CA ILE A 173 2.44 -22.54 7.49
C ILE A 173 3.22 -23.53 8.37
N ARG A 174 4.50 -23.25 8.60
CA ARG A 174 5.45 -24.11 9.34
C ARG A 174 5.59 -25.53 8.78
N GLY A 175 5.45 -25.68 7.46
CA GLY A 175 5.61 -26.96 6.77
C GLY A 175 4.33 -27.81 6.74
N THR A 176 4.48 -29.12 6.56
CA THR A 176 3.36 -30.07 6.53
C THR A 176 3.12 -30.66 7.92
N GLY A 177 2.09 -30.18 8.62
CA GLY A 177 1.72 -30.68 9.95
C GLY A 177 0.89 -31.97 9.95
N THR A 178 0.30 -32.34 8.81
CA THR A 178 -0.54 -33.55 8.67
C THR A 178 -0.24 -34.28 7.36
N LEU A 179 -0.54 -35.58 7.32
CA LEU A 179 -0.31 -36.43 6.14
C LEU A 179 -1.41 -36.32 5.07
N ASN A 180 -2.59 -35.81 5.44
CA ASN A 180 -3.76 -35.73 4.55
C ASN A 180 -3.98 -34.31 4.01
N GLN A 181 -4.30 -33.35 4.89
CA GLN A 181 -4.65 -31.97 4.52
C GLN A 181 -3.88 -30.99 5.39
N ALA A 182 -2.82 -30.40 4.83
CA ALA A 182 -1.93 -29.46 5.49
C ALA A 182 -2.17 -27.99 5.11
N SER A 183 -3.23 -27.70 4.35
CA SER A 183 -3.59 -26.32 3.97
C SER A 183 -4.12 -25.55 5.18
N PRO A 184 -3.74 -24.27 5.34
CA PRO A 184 -4.29 -23.41 6.38
C PRO A 184 -5.74 -23.04 6.10
N MET A 185 -6.47 -22.67 7.14
CA MET A 185 -7.81 -22.08 6.99
C MET A 185 -7.68 -20.63 6.54
N VAL A 186 -8.45 -20.22 5.53
CA VAL A 186 -8.46 -18.84 5.03
C VAL A 186 -9.80 -18.21 5.36
N LEU A 187 -9.75 -17.03 5.97
CA LEU A 187 -10.91 -16.23 6.36
C LEU A 187 -10.82 -14.87 5.68
N ILE A 188 -11.84 -14.50 4.92
CA ILE A 188 -11.98 -13.17 4.32
C ILE A 188 -13.12 -12.48 5.04
N ASP A 189 -12.80 -11.39 5.76
CA ASP A 189 -13.76 -10.63 6.58
C ASP A 189 -14.60 -11.52 7.53
N GLY A 190 -13.99 -12.61 8.02
CA GLY A 190 -14.61 -13.56 8.96
C GLY A 190 -15.34 -14.74 8.32
N VAL A 191 -15.40 -14.84 6.99
CA VAL A 191 -16.02 -15.97 6.26
C VAL A 191 -14.95 -16.87 5.64
N GLU A 192 -15.12 -18.19 5.74
CA GLU A 192 -14.20 -19.17 5.12
C GLU A 192 -14.33 -19.09 3.59
N ALA A 193 -13.23 -18.76 2.90
CA ALA A 193 -13.18 -18.55 1.45
C ALA A 193 -11.81 -18.93 0.89
N SER A 194 -11.65 -18.95 -0.44
CA SER A 194 -10.34 -19.20 -1.06
C SER A 194 -9.54 -17.91 -1.14
N LEU A 195 -8.21 -18.01 -0.95
CA LEU A 195 -7.32 -16.85 -1.07
C LEU A 195 -7.30 -16.25 -2.49
N ASN A 196 -7.73 -17.03 -3.49
CA ASN A 196 -7.81 -16.59 -4.88
C ASN A 196 -9.12 -15.84 -5.20
N ASP A 197 -10.09 -15.81 -4.28
CA ASP A 197 -11.39 -15.16 -4.50
C ASP A 197 -11.33 -13.64 -4.28
N VAL A 198 -10.22 -13.12 -3.75
CA VAL A 198 -10.01 -11.70 -3.46
C VAL A 198 -8.89 -11.13 -4.30
N GLN A 199 -9.10 -9.92 -4.81
CA GLN A 199 -8.07 -9.17 -5.52
C GLN A 199 -7.13 -8.51 -4.52
N ALA A 200 -5.82 -8.50 -4.81
CA ALA A 200 -4.83 -7.88 -3.94
C ALA A 200 -5.14 -6.40 -3.63
N ASN A 201 -5.69 -5.68 -4.61
CA ASN A 201 -6.04 -4.26 -4.48
C ASN A 201 -7.17 -3.99 -3.47
N ASP A 202 -8.01 -4.99 -3.19
CA ASP A 202 -9.11 -4.87 -2.24
C ASP A 202 -8.69 -5.23 -0.82
N ILE A 203 -7.46 -5.71 -0.63
CA ILE A 203 -6.94 -6.13 0.68
C ILE A 203 -6.42 -4.92 1.45
N ALA A 204 -6.88 -4.76 2.68
CA ALA A 204 -6.33 -3.78 3.62
C ALA A 204 -5.15 -4.37 4.39
N ASN A 205 -5.31 -5.58 4.93
CA ASN A 205 -4.25 -6.30 5.62
C ASN A 205 -4.42 -7.82 5.48
N ILE A 206 -3.31 -8.54 5.61
CA ILE A 206 -3.29 -10.00 5.73
C ILE A 206 -2.61 -10.36 7.04
N SER A 207 -3.32 -11.07 7.93
CA SER A 207 -2.79 -11.54 9.20
C SER A 207 -2.71 -13.06 9.21
N VAL A 208 -1.53 -13.61 9.50
CA VAL A 208 -1.29 -15.05 9.51
C VAL A 208 -0.99 -15.51 10.94
N LEU A 209 -1.91 -16.31 11.49
CA LEU A 209 -1.80 -16.96 12.78
C LEU A 209 -1.04 -18.28 12.60
N LYS A 210 0.15 -18.37 13.21
CA LYS A 210 1.08 -19.50 13.03
C LYS A 210 1.09 -20.48 14.21
N ASP A 211 0.55 -20.06 15.35
CA ASP A 211 0.56 -20.82 16.59
C ASP A 211 -0.81 -21.41 16.91
N ALA A 212 -0.80 -22.58 17.53
CA ALA A 212 -2.02 -23.24 17.98
C ALA A 212 -2.81 -22.37 18.97
N ALA A 213 -2.15 -21.59 19.83
CA ALA A 213 -2.83 -20.73 20.80
C ALA A 213 -3.63 -19.59 20.15
N SER A 214 -3.12 -18.98 19.08
CA SER A 214 -3.81 -17.93 18.34
C SER A 214 -4.84 -18.49 17.36
N SER A 215 -4.57 -19.66 16.79
CA SER A 215 -5.47 -20.34 15.86
C SER A 215 -6.61 -21.13 16.53
N ALA A 216 -6.48 -21.53 17.81
CA ALA A 216 -7.46 -22.36 18.53
C ALA A 216 -8.87 -21.77 18.59
N ILE A 217 -8.99 -20.44 18.52
CA ILE A 217 -10.28 -19.73 18.49
C ILE A 217 -11.13 -20.15 17.29
N TYR A 218 -10.49 -20.55 16.18
CA TYR A 218 -11.13 -20.96 14.94
C TYR A 218 -11.38 -22.47 14.84
N GLY A 219 -11.14 -23.21 15.92
CA GLY A 219 -11.48 -24.63 16.04
C GLY A 219 -10.48 -25.58 15.38
N SER A 220 -10.89 -26.84 15.17
CA SER A 220 -10.02 -27.94 14.75
C SER A 220 -9.44 -27.78 13.35
N LYS A 221 -10.13 -27.09 12.44
CA LYS A 221 -9.63 -26.77 11.09
C LYS A 221 -8.42 -25.83 11.10
N ALA A 222 -8.23 -25.09 12.19
CA ALA A 222 -7.17 -24.11 12.36
C ALA A 222 -5.82 -24.75 12.79
N ALA A 223 -5.75 -26.08 12.87
CA ALA A 223 -4.55 -26.81 13.30
C ALA A 223 -3.31 -26.55 12.42
N ASN A 224 -3.52 -26.23 11.14
CA ASN A 224 -2.44 -25.87 10.20
C ASN A 224 -2.19 -24.36 10.09
N GLY A 225 -2.73 -23.57 11.04
CA GLY A 225 -2.70 -22.12 11.02
C GLY A 225 -3.89 -21.48 10.28
N VAL A 226 -4.02 -20.17 10.44
CA VAL A 226 -5.14 -19.38 9.90
C VAL A 226 -4.60 -18.15 9.19
N ILE A 227 -5.12 -17.88 8.00
CA ILE A 227 -4.86 -16.67 7.24
C ILE A 227 -6.13 -15.83 7.28
N LEU A 228 -6.06 -14.68 7.91
CA LEU A 228 -7.11 -13.68 7.89
C LEU A 228 -6.78 -12.63 6.86
N ILE A 229 -7.75 -12.34 6.01
CA ILE A 229 -7.73 -11.21 5.09
C ILE A 229 -8.80 -10.25 5.54
N THR A 230 -8.43 -8.99 5.65
CA THR A 230 -9.38 -7.90 5.85
C THR A 230 -9.41 -7.05 4.61
N THR A 231 -10.59 -6.83 4.05
CA THR A 231 -10.76 -6.01 2.86
C THR A 231 -10.84 -4.52 3.20
N LYS A 232 -10.58 -3.66 2.21
CA LYS A 232 -10.67 -2.21 2.32
C LYS A 232 -12.15 -1.81 2.51
N SER A 233 -12.50 -1.32 3.69
CA SER A 233 -13.81 -0.75 3.97
C SER A 233 -13.87 0.75 3.64
N GLY A 234 -15.03 1.23 3.20
CA GLY A 234 -15.27 2.66 2.97
C GLY A 234 -15.04 3.50 4.22
N ARG A 235 -14.46 4.70 4.05
CA ARG A 235 -14.25 5.67 5.14
C ARG A 235 -15.18 6.86 4.95
N SER A 236 -15.69 7.40 6.06
CA SER A 236 -16.46 8.65 6.02
C SER A 236 -15.56 9.80 5.59
N GLY A 237 -16.02 10.63 4.65
CA GLY A 237 -15.24 11.74 4.12
C GLY A 237 -15.50 12.00 2.64
N LYS A 238 -14.59 12.73 2.00
CA LYS A 238 -14.66 13.01 0.56
C LYS A 238 -14.46 11.71 -0.23
N PRO A 239 -15.23 11.48 -1.31
CA PRO A 239 -15.05 10.31 -2.15
C PRO A 239 -13.65 10.34 -2.78
N VAL A 240 -12.92 9.23 -2.65
CA VAL A 240 -11.62 9.02 -3.28
C VAL A 240 -11.85 8.01 -4.41
N VAL A 241 -11.51 8.42 -5.64
CA VAL A 241 -11.62 7.57 -6.83
C VAL A 241 -10.21 7.29 -7.33
N SER A 242 -9.82 6.02 -7.33
CA SER A 242 -8.57 5.54 -7.90
C SER A 242 -8.87 4.68 -9.13
N TYR A 243 -8.17 4.94 -10.23
CA TYR A 243 -8.22 4.13 -11.45
C TYR A 243 -6.84 3.52 -11.70
N MET A 244 -6.81 2.22 -11.98
CA MET A 244 -5.60 1.47 -12.29
C MET A 244 -5.84 0.70 -13.58
N GLY A 245 -4.90 0.79 -14.51
CA GLY A 245 -4.92 0.06 -15.77
C GLY A 245 -3.56 -0.56 -16.00
N ASP A 246 -3.53 -1.89 -16.09
CA ASP A 246 -2.31 -2.67 -16.25
C ASP A 246 -2.27 -3.32 -17.64
N PHE A 247 -1.08 -3.38 -18.23
CA PHE A 247 -0.84 -4.09 -19.47
C PHE A 247 0.50 -4.82 -19.39
N GLY A 248 0.53 -6.10 -19.78
CA GLY A 248 1.71 -6.93 -19.65
C GLY A 248 1.74 -8.07 -20.66
N TRP A 249 2.95 -8.54 -20.97
CA TRP A 249 3.20 -9.73 -21.77
C TRP A 249 3.94 -10.76 -20.95
N GLN A 250 3.57 -12.03 -21.12
CA GLN A 250 4.20 -13.15 -20.44
C GLN A 250 4.88 -14.07 -21.45
N SER A 251 6.14 -14.43 -21.20
CA SER A 251 6.89 -15.42 -21.96
C SER A 251 7.53 -16.46 -21.02
N PRO A 252 7.70 -17.73 -21.46
CA PRO A 252 8.35 -18.74 -20.64
C PRO A 252 9.81 -18.37 -20.34
N THR A 253 10.20 -18.39 -19.06
CA THR A 253 11.58 -18.08 -18.65
C THR A 253 12.56 -19.21 -18.97
N LYS A 254 12.08 -20.46 -18.97
CA LYS A 254 12.88 -21.64 -19.29
C LYS A 254 12.01 -22.66 -20.02
N LEU A 255 12.44 -23.03 -21.22
CA LEU A 255 11.88 -24.16 -21.95
C LEU A 255 12.78 -25.39 -21.71
N PRO A 256 12.21 -26.61 -21.70
CA PRO A 256 13.04 -27.81 -21.70
C PRO A 256 13.95 -27.81 -22.94
N GLU A 257 15.22 -28.11 -22.72
CA GLU A 257 16.15 -28.39 -23.81
C GLU A 257 15.90 -29.81 -24.29
N TYR A 258 15.36 -29.94 -25.50
CA TYR A 258 15.17 -31.22 -26.14
C TYR A 258 16.43 -31.60 -26.91
N LEU A 259 16.75 -32.90 -26.94
CA LEU A 259 17.79 -33.41 -27.82
C LEU A 259 17.38 -33.20 -29.28
N GLY A 260 18.37 -32.97 -30.14
CA GLY A 260 18.15 -33.05 -31.58
C GLY A 260 17.62 -34.42 -31.98
N SER A 261 16.84 -34.49 -33.06
CA SER A 261 16.25 -35.73 -33.59
C SER A 261 17.28 -36.84 -33.76
N TYR A 262 18.49 -36.50 -34.21
CA TYR A 262 19.59 -37.45 -34.37
C TYR A 262 20.06 -38.04 -33.04
N ASP A 263 20.39 -37.20 -32.06
CA ASP A 263 20.91 -37.64 -30.76
C ASP A 263 19.85 -38.43 -30.00
N TYR A 264 18.58 -38.03 -30.10
CA TYR A 264 17.47 -38.80 -29.58
C TYR A 264 17.40 -40.20 -30.20
N GLY A 265 17.49 -40.29 -31.54
CA GLY A 265 17.43 -41.57 -32.25
C GLY A 265 18.59 -42.51 -31.89
N VAL A 266 19.80 -41.98 -31.77
CA VAL A 266 21.00 -42.74 -31.37
C VAL A 266 20.85 -43.28 -29.95
N LEU A 267 20.55 -42.42 -28.98
CA LEU A 267 20.42 -42.82 -27.58
C LEU A 267 19.23 -43.77 -27.35
N PHE A 268 18.14 -43.61 -28.11
CA PHE A 268 17.00 -44.51 -28.02
C PHE A 268 17.35 -45.91 -28.55
N ASN A 269 18.09 -46.01 -29.65
CA ASN A 269 18.60 -47.28 -30.14
C ASN A 269 19.60 -47.92 -29.18
N GLU A 270 20.49 -47.13 -28.57
CA GLU A 270 21.41 -47.60 -27.53
C GLU A 270 20.66 -48.16 -26.32
N ALA A 271 19.61 -47.47 -25.85
CA ALA A 271 18.77 -47.94 -24.76
C ALA A 271 18.03 -49.25 -25.09
N LEU A 272 17.57 -49.42 -26.34
CA LEU A 272 16.96 -50.66 -26.81
C LEU A 272 17.98 -51.80 -26.90
N ALA A 273 19.17 -51.53 -27.41
CA ALA A 273 20.27 -52.49 -27.47
C ALA A 273 20.66 -52.98 -26.06
N ASN A 274 20.78 -52.05 -25.10
CA ASN A 274 21.04 -52.37 -23.68
C ASN A 274 19.90 -53.20 -23.05
N SER A 275 18.69 -53.10 -23.59
CA SER A 275 17.52 -53.89 -23.17
C SER A 275 17.34 -55.19 -23.99
N GLY A 276 18.29 -55.54 -24.88
CA GLY A 276 18.24 -56.72 -25.74
C GLY A 276 17.19 -56.65 -26.86
N LYS A 277 16.69 -55.46 -27.19
CA LYS A 277 15.68 -55.24 -28.23
C LYS A 277 16.34 -54.76 -29.52
N ALA A 278 15.68 -55.04 -30.66
CA ALA A 278 16.10 -54.50 -31.94
C ALA A 278 15.99 -52.95 -31.96
N PRO A 279 16.89 -52.26 -32.67
CA PRO A 279 16.84 -50.80 -32.80
C PRO A 279 15.53 -50.37 -33.46
N LYS A 280 14.99 -49.24 -33.01
CA LYS A 280 13.74 -48.67 -33.55
C LYS A 280 14.01 -47.83 -34.80
N PHE A 281 15.12 -47.10 -34.82
CA PHE A 281 15.52 -46.24 -35.94
C PHE A 281 16.59 -46.95 -36.77
N THR A 282 16.43 -46.98 -38.08
CA THR A 282 17.45 -47.52 -38.98
C THR A 282 18.58 -46.51 -39.21
N ASP A 283 19.72 -46.96 -39.73
CA ASP A 283 20.82 -46.06 -40.11
C ASP A 283 20.40 -45.03 -41.18
N ASN A 284 19.40 -45.37 -41.99
CA ASN A 284 18.83 -44.44 -42.95
C ASN A 284 18.01 -43.35 -42.25
N ASP A 285 17.19 -43.72 -41.26
CA ASP A 285 16.40 -42.77 -40.47
C ASP A 285 17.32 -41.83 -39.68
N LEU A 286 18.40 -42.36 -39.10
CA LEU A 286 19.41 -41.54 -38.42
C LEU A 286 20.10 -40.56 -39.38
N LYS A 287 20.32 -40.92 -40.66
CA LYS A 287 20.84 -39.98 -41.66
C LYS A 287 19.83 -38.88 -41.97
N LEU A 288 18.55 -39.24 -42.14
CA LEU A 288 17.45 -38.30 -42.38
C LEU A 288 17.23 -37.34 -41.18
N PHE A 289 17.58 -37.78 -39.97
CA PHE A 289 17.59 -36.91 -38.79
C PHE A 289 18.77 -35.95 -38.77
N ARG A 290 19.94 -36.42 -39.22
CA ARG A 290 21.17 -35.62 -39.25
C ARG A 290 21.12 -34.56 -40.35
N ASP A 291 20.51 -34.86 -41.50
CA ASP A 291 20.39 -33.92 -42.62
C ASP A 291 19.16 -32.99 -42.53
N GLY A 292 18.26 -33.26 -41.57
CA GLY A 292 17.06 -32.44 -41.32
C GLY A 292 15.97 -32.59 -42.38
N SER A 293 16.08 -33.55 -43.30
CA SER A 293 15.10 -33.77 -44.36
C SER A 293 13.82 -34.44 -43.87
N SER A 294 13.87 -35.21 -42.78
CA SER A 294 12.68 -35.72 -42.08
C SER A 294 12.91 -35.87 -40.57
N PRO A 295 12.84 -34.77 -39.79
CA PRO A 295 13.13 -34.82 -38.34
C PRO A 295 11.96 -35.32 -37.46
N TYR A 296 10.81 -35.67 -38.06
CA TYR A 296 9.55 -35.98 -37.35
C TYR A 296 9.07 -37.44 -37.45
N THR A 297 9.73 -38.27 -38.25
CA THR A 297 9.36 -39.69 -38.51
C THR A 297 10.31 -40.63 -37.80
#